data_AF-A0A7C5E1E9-F1
#
_entry.id   AF-A0A7C5E1E9-F1
#
_cell.length_a   1.000
_cell.length_b   1.000
_cell.length_c   1.000
_cell.angle_alpha   90.00
_cell.angle_beta   90.00
_cell.angle_gamma   90.00
#
_symmetry.space_group_name_H-M   'P 1'
#
loop_
_entity.id
_entity.type
_entity.pdbx_description
1 polymer ?
#
loop_
_entity_poly.entity_id
_entity_poly.type
_entity_poly.pdbx_seq_one_letter_code
_entity_poly.pdbx_strand_id
1 'polypeptide(L)'
;MRELRNKNVIKGLLSDIRERAPSLPGPLKIMEVCGTHTMVIHRYGLKKMLSRAGISMLSGPGCPVCITPNEIHEAAIDLITENENFI
;
A
#
# COMPACT_ATOMS: atom_id res chain seq x y z
N MET A 1 -2.61 8.56 -18.86
CA MET A 1 -3.07 8.43 -17.44
C MET A 1 -4.57 8.12 -17.28
N ARG A 2 -5.49 8.68 -18.09
CA ARG A 2 -6.94 8.34 -18.02
C ARG A 2 -7.22 6.85 -18.29
N GLU A 3 -6.42 6.23 -19.14
CA GLU A 3 -6.49 4.80 -19.49
C GLU A 3 -6.41 3.87 -18.28
N LEU A 4 -5.51 4.14 -17.33
CA LEU A 4 -5.34 3.31 -16.11
C LEU A 4 -6.51 3.43 -15.11
N ARG A 5 -7.44 4.36 -15.34
CA ARG A 5 -8.70 4.50 -14.60
C ARG A 5 -9.90 3.97 -15.39
N ASN A 6 -9.69 3.38 -16.57
CA ASN A 6 -10.74 2.82 -17.39
C ASN A 6 -11.15 1.43 -16.86
N LYS A 7 -12.45 1.27 -16.57
CA LYS A 7 -13.02 0.02 -16.06
C LYS A 7 -12.75 -1.18 -16.97
N ASN A 8 -12.76 -1.00 -18.29
CA ASN A 8 -12.55 -2.08 -19.25
C ASN A 8 -11.08 -2.53 -19.25
N VAL A 9 -10.14 -1.58 -19.16
CA VAL A 9 -8.70 -1.89 -19.01
C VAL A 9 -8.45 -2.65 -17.72
N ILE A 10 -9.02 -2.18 -16.59
CA ILE A 10 -8.87 -2.85 -15.29
C ILE A 10 -9.43 -4.27 -15.31
N LYS A 11 -10.59 -4.48 -15.96
CA LYS A 11 -11.19 -5.81 -16.13
C LYS A 11 -10.30 -6.72 -16.99
N GLY A 12 -9.74 -6.21 -18.08
CA GLY A 12 -8.80 -6.94 -18.93
C GLY A 12 -7.59 -7.41 -18.14
N LEU A 13 -6.93 -6.49 -17.42
CA LEU A 13 -5.77 -6.80 -16.58
C LEU A 13 -6.09 -7.85 -15.49
N LEU A 14 -7.27 -7.76 -14.86
CA LEU A 14 -7.68 -8.77 -13.88
C LEU A 14 -7.95 -10.15 -14.51
N SER A 15 -8.44 -10.18 -15.75
CA SER A 15 -8.58 -11.43 -16.51
C SER A 15 -7.22 -12.05 -16.80
N ASP A 16 -6.27 -11.24 -17.28
CA ASP A 16 -4.91 -11.69 -17.59
C ASP A 16 -4.19 -12.22 -16.33
N ILE A 17 -4.35 -11.51 -15.20
CA ILE A 17 -3.81 -11.96 -13.91
C ILE A 17 -4.44 -13.29 -13.51
N ARG A 18 -5.77 -13.44 -13.63
CA ARG A 18 -6.48 -14.67 -13.28
C ARG A 18 -6.05 -15.86 -14.13
N GLU A 19 -5.72 -15.64 -15.40
CA GLU A 19 -5.25 -16.68 -16.32
C GLU A 19 -3.80 -17.08 -16.04
N ARG A 20 -2.94 -16.11 -15.73
CA ARG A 20 -1.48 -16.34 -15.55
C ARG A 20 -1.09 -16.71 -14.13
N ALA A 21 -1.78 -16.22 -13.11
CA ALA A 21 -1.44 -16.49 -11.71
C ALA A 21 -1.35 -17.99 -11.37
N PRO A 22 -2.24 -18.88 -11.88
CA PRO A 22 -2.18 -20.32 -11.57
C PRO A 22 -0.96 -21.05 -12.14
N SER A 23 -0.26 -20.50 -13.15
CA SER A 23 0.93 -21.14 -13.72
C SER A 23 2.19 -20.89 -12.90
N LEU A 24 2.12 -20.01 -11.89
CA LEU A 24 3.22 -19.71 -11.00
C LEU A 24 3.27 -20.69 -9.81
N PRO A 25 4.46 -21.02 -9.30
CA PRO A 25 4.60 -21.94 -8.19
C PRO A 25 4.10 -21.31 -6.88
N GLY A 26 3.00 -21.86 -6.37
CA GLY A 26 2.47 -21.58 -5.04
C GLY A 26 1.57 -20.34 -4.93
N PRO A 27 1.03 -20.07 -3.73
CA PRO A 27 0.13 -18.94 -3.51
C PRO A 27 0.85 -17.59 -3.68
N LEU A 28 0.32 -16.73 -4.56
CA LEU A 28 0.93 -15.44 -4.83
C LEU A 28 0.57 -14.42 -3.73
N LYS A 29 1.60 -13.93 -3.06
CA LYS A 29 1.51 -12.86 -2.06
C LYS A 29 2.33 -11.67 -2.56
N ILE A 30 1.69 -10.51 -2.72
CA ILE A 30 2.33 -9.27 -3.13
C ILE A 30 2.22 -8.27 -1.98
N MET A 31 3.35 -7.68 -1.59
CA MET A 31 3.40 -6.64 -0.57
C MET A 31 3.66 -5.28 -1.22
N GLU A 32 2.85 -4.30 -0.88
CA GLU A 32 3.18 -2.89 -1.14
C GLU A 32 3.81 -2.25 0.10
N VAL A 33 4.66 -1.24 -0.13
CA VAL A 33 5.40 -0.51 0.92
C VAL A 33 5.24 1.00 0.72
N CYS A 34 4.06 1.45 0.29
CA CYS A 34 3.78 2.86 0.05
C CYS A 34 2.38 3.18 0.53
N GLY A 35 2.25 4.07 1.53
CA GLY A 35 0.94 4.46 2.07
C GLY A 35 -0.05 4.95 1.01
N THR A 36 0.42 5.57 -0.07
CA THR A 36 -0.43 5.97 -1.20
C THR A 36 -1.03 4.76 -1.93
N HIS A 37 -0.27 3.68 -2.12
CA HIS A 37 -0.79 2.42 -2.65
C HIS A 37 -1.78 1.76 -1.70
N THR A 38 -1.49 1.71 -0.39
CA THR A 38 -2.43 1.22 0.63
C THR A 38 -3.78 1.94 0.50
N MET A 39 -3.77 3.27 0.44
CA MET A 39 -4.97 4.10 0.30
C MET A 39 -5.71 3.81 -1.01
N VAL A 40 -5.02 3.77 -2.14
CA VAL A 40 -5.63 3.50 -3.46
C VAL A 40 -6.25 2.10 -3.52
N ILE A 41 -5.55 1.08 -3.01
CA ILE A 41 -6.03 -0.30 -2.96
C ILE A 41 -7.31 -0.40 -2.15
N HIS A 42 -7.37 0.29 -1.00
CA HIS A 42 -8.56 0.30 -0.16
C HIS A 42 -9.71 1.09 -0.79
N ARG A 43 -9.43 2.33 -1.23
CA ARG A 43 -10.41 3.26 -1.82
C ARG A 43 -11.17 2.65 -3.01
N TYR A 44 -10.48 1.89 -3.86
CA TYR A 44 -11.08 1.28 -5.04
C TYR A 44 -11.44 -0.21 -4.85
N GLY A 45 -11.30 -0.76 -3.65
CA GLY A 45 -11.62 -2.15 -3.36
C GLY A 45 -10.74 -3.17 -4.12
N LEU A 46 -9.56 -2.77 -4.58
CA LEU A 46 -8.68 -3.59 -5.40
C LEU A 46 -8.23 -4.86 -4.68
N LYS A 47 -8.10 -4.83 -3.35
CA LYS A 47 -7.74 -6.00 -2.55
C LYS A 47 -8.69 -7.19 -2.80
N LYS A 48 -10.00 -6.93 -2.85
CA LYS A 48 -11.00 -7.96 -3.12
C LYS A 48 -10.98 -8.42 -4.58
N MET A 49 -10.71 -7.51 -5.51
CA MET A 49 -10.63 -7.82 -6.94
C MET A 49 -9.40 -8.69 -7.25
N LEU A 50 -8.24 -8.34 -6.71
CA LEU A 50 -6.99 -9.10 -6.82
C LEU A 50 -7.07 -10.45 -6.12
N SER A 51 -7.71 -10.53 -4.95
CA SER A 51 -7.96 -11.81 -4.27
C SER A 51 -8.79 -12.78 -5.11
N ARG A 52 -9.82 -12.28 -5.83
CA ARG A 52 -10.59 -13.09 -6.78
C ARG A 52 -9.79 -13.52 -8.02
N ALA A 53 -8.72 -12.79 -8.35
CA ALA A 53 -7.81 -13.11 -9.43
C ALA A 53 -6.63 -14.01 -8.97
N GLY A 54 -6.63 -14.48 -7.72
CA GLY A 54 -5.59 -15.38 -7.18
C GLY A 54 -4.42 -14.69 -6.51
N ILE A 55 -4.48 -13.37 -6.27
CA ILE A 55 -3.41 -12.59 -5.65
C ILE A 55 -3.79 -12.16 -4.24
N SER A 56 -2.99 -12.52 -3.24
CA SER A 56 -3.11 -12.00 -1.88
C SER A 56 -2.28 -10.73 -1.70
N MET A 57 -2.91 -9.64 -1.29
CA MET A 57 -2.25 -8.36 -1.06
C MET A 57 -1.93 -8.16 0.42
N LEU A 58 -0.66 -7.88 0.70
CA LEU A 58 -0.12 -7.50 2.00
C LEU A 58 0.24 -6.00 1.98
N SER A 59 0.10 -5.34 3.13
CA SER A 59 0.56 -3.97 3.32
C SER A 59 1.73 -4.00 4.29
N GLY A 60 2.89 -3.57 3.80
CA GLY A 60 4.12 -3.45 4.57
C GLY A 60 4.28 -2.08 5.22
N PRO A 61 5.46 -1.80 5.80
CA PRO A 61 5.77 -0.53 6.46
C PRO A 61 6.00 0.61 5.45
N GLY A 62 4.93 1.11 4.83
CA GLY A 62 5.01 2.13 3.78
C GLY A 62 4.86 3.58 4.23
N CYS A 63 4.98 3.84 5.54
CA CYS A 63 4.78 5.15 6.15
C CYS A 63 6.05 5.52 6.93
N PRO A 64 6.83 6.51 6.48
CA PRO A 64 8.10 6.85 7.11
C PRO A 64 7.91 7.35 8.55
N VAL A 65 6.83 8.09 8.82
CA VAL A 65 6.50 8.56 10.18
C VAL A 65 6.15 7.39 11.11
N CYS A 66 5.44 6.38 10.59
CA CYS A 66 4.95 5.27 11.39
C CYS A 66 6.06 4.29 11.83
N ILE A 67 7.22 4.35 11.17
CA ILE A 67 8.40 3.53 11.50
C ILE A 67 9.52 4.34 12.17
N THR A 68 9.28 5.63 12.44
CA THR A 68 10.19 6.44 13.23
C THR A 68 10.29 5.85 14.65
N PRO A 69 11.51 5.63 15.18
CA PRO A 69 11.68 5.19 16.57
C PRO A 69 11.06 6.17 17.56
N ASN A 70 10.49 5.65 18.66
CA ASN A 70 9.79 6.46 19.65
C ASN A 70 10.70 7.51 20.30
N GLU A 71 11.98 7.21 20.46
CA GLU A 71 12.98 8.09 21.06
C GLU A 71 13.15 9.38 20.25
N ILE A 72 12.93 9.34 18.93
CA ILE A 72 12.98 10.52 18.06
C ILE A 72 11.73 11.39 18.26
N HIS A 73 10.58 10.78 18.52
CA HIS A 73 9.36 11.51 18.85
C HIS A 73 9.49 12.19 20.21
N GLU A 74 10.01 11.49 21.22
CA GLU A 74 10.28 12.06 22.54
C GLU A 74 11.26 13.22 22.46
N ALA A 75 12.41 13.04 21.78
CA ALA A 75 13.39 14.11 21.61
C ALA A 75 12.81 15.35 20.90
N ALA A 76 11.90 15.16 19.92
CA ALA A 76 11.24 16.27 19.26
C ALA A 76 10.23 17.00 20.18
N ILE A 77 9.54 16.26 21.05
CA ILE A 77 8.63 16.84 22.05
C ILE A 77 9.45 17.64 23.07
N ASP A 78 10.49 17.03 23.64
CA ASP A 78 11.35 17.66 24.65
C ASP A 78 11.93 18.98 24.13
N LEU A 79 12.42 18.98 22.89
CA LEU A 79 12.96 20.17 22.23
C LEU A 79 11.97 21.34 22.19
N ILE A 80 10.68 21.06 21.94
CA ILE A 80 9.64 22.09 21.87
C ILE A 80 9.15 22.49 23.27
N THR A 81 9.13 21.56 24.23
CA THR A 81 8.64 21.84 25.59
C THR A 81 9.65 22.53 26.49
N GLU A 82 10.95 22.35 26.25
CA GLU A 82 12.03 22.91 27.08
C GLU A 82 12.58 24.25 26.56
N ASN A 83 12.22 24.69 25.36
CA ASN A 83 12.77 25.89 24.74
C ASN A 83 11.67 26.91 24.40
N GLU A 84 11.85 28.16 24.84
CA GLU A 84 10.97 29.25 24.43
C GLU A 84 11.29 29.70 22.99
N ASN A 85 10.24 30.03 22.22
CA ASN A 85 10.33 30.51 20.83
C ASN A 85 10.86 29.50 19.79
N PHE A 86 10.63 28.19 19.98
CA PHE A 86 10.93 27.14 18.99
C PHE A 86 9.67 26.79 18.16
N ILE A 87 9.79 26.71 16.82
CA ILE A 87 8.71 26.36 15.85
C ILE A 87 9.13 25.17 15.00
#